data_AF-A0A368LBI7-F1
#
_entry.id   AF-A0A368LBI7-F1
#
_cell.length_a   1.000
_cell.length_b   1.000
_cell.length_c   1.000
_cell.angle_alpha   90.00
_cell.angle_beta   90.00
_cell.angle_gamma   90.00
#
_symmetry.space_group_name_H-M   'P 1'
#
loop_
_entity.id
_entity.type
_entity.pdbx_description
1 polymer ?
#
loop_
_entity_poly.entity_id
_entity_poly.type
_entity_poly.pdbx_seq_one_letter_code
_entity_poly.pdbx_strand_id
1 'polypeptide(L)'
;MEPALRAERADLVLRIVAAVLTALIGVPYLVLVSAVLSSRFGGSFDPHGYVLIFGTMAAVVLGLGLLVFVPLIFPSRMRSRAYGIAAIAWIVVSAGLVAAWFTA
;
A
#
# COMPACT_ATOMS: atom_id res chain seq x y z
N MET A 1 -7.29 37.74 -1.14
CA MET A 1 -6.71 36.57 -0.47
C MET A 1 -5.48 36.16 -1.27
N GLU A 2 -4.28 36.31 -0.70
CA GLU A 2 -3.02 36.11 -1.43
C GLU A 2 -2.89 34.69 -2.04
N PRO A 3 -2.28 34.56 -3.24
CA PRO A 3 -2.12 33.28 -3.93
C PRO A 3 -1.30 32.26 -3.14
N ALA A 4 -0.31 32.70 -2.35
CA ALA A 4 0.53 31.84 -1.53
C ALA A 4 -0.26 31.09 -0.43
N LEU A 5 -1.15 31.79 0.28
CA LEU A 5 -2.00 31.21 1.33
C LEU A 5 -2.96 30.15 0.76
N ARG A 6 -3.44 30.33 -0.48
CA ARG A 6 -4.29 29.33 -1.15
C ARG A 6 -3.52 28.05 -1.48
N ALA A 7 -2.28 28.18 -1.96
CA ALA A 7 -1.42 27.05 -2.29
C ALA A 7 -1.06 26.24 -1.03
N GLU A 8 -0.75 26.91 0.07
CA GLU A 8 -0.43 26.25 1.34
C GLU A 8 -1.63 25.48 1.92
N ARG A 9 -2.82 26.10 1.90
CA ARG A 9 -4.06 25.43 2.33
C ARG A 9 -4.39 24.22 1.44
N ALA A 10 -4.23 24.36 0.13
CA ALA A 10 -4.46 23.25 -0.81
C ALA A 10 -3.49 22.08 -0.55
N ASP A 11 -2.21 22.38 -0.27
CA ASP A 11 -1.21 21.36 0.08
C ASP A 11 -1.57 20.65 1.39
N LEU A 12 -2.01 21.39 2.41
CA LEU A 12 -2.46 20.80 3.67
C LEU A 12 -3.67 19.88 3.48
N VAL A 13 -4.69 20.33 2.75
CA VAL A 13 -5.89 19.53 2.47
C VAL A 13 -5.51 18.25 1.72
N LEU A 14 -4.67 18.35 0.69
CA LEU A 14 -4.17 17.20 -0.06
C LEU A 14 -3.50 16.17 0.87
N ARG A 15 -2.64 16.63 1.78
CA ARG A 15 -1.92 15.76 2.71
C ARG A 15 -2.85 15.06 3.71
N ILE A 16 -3.89 15.76 4.20
CA ILE A 16 -4.91 15.17 5.08
C ILE A 16 -5.71 14.10 4.33
N VAL A 17 -6.20 14.42 3.13
CA VAL A 17 -6.95 13.48 2.31
C VAL A 17 -6.10 12.25 1.98
N ALA A 18 -4.83 12.47 1.60
CA ALA A 18 -3.88 11.39 1.34
C ALA A 18 -3.64 10.51 2.58
N ALA A 19 -3.54 11.10 3.77
CA ALA A 19 -3.38 10.36 5.02
C ALA A 19 -4.61 9.48 5.33
N VAL A 20 -5.81 10.03 5.16
CA VAL A 20 -7.07 9.28 5.35
C VAL A 20 -7.17 8.13 4.35
N LEU A 21 -6.94 8.39 3.06
CA LEU A 21 -6.97 7.35 2.03
C LEU A 21 -5.91 6.28 2.26
N THR A 22 -4.72 6.67 2.70
CA THR A 22 -3.65 5.75 3.08
C THR A 22 -4.08 4.85 4.22
N ALA A 23 -4.75 5.37 5.25
CA ALA A 23 -5.25 4.55 6.34
C ALA A 23 -6.35 3.57 5.88
N LEU A 24 -7.32 4.08 5.10
CA LEU A 24 -8.45 3.28 4.59
C LEU A 24 -8.02 2.14 3.67
N ILE A 25 -6.95 2.33 2.89
CA ILE A 25 -6.40 1.31 1.99
C ILE A 25 -5.35 0.46 2.72
N GLY A 26 -4.55 1.08 3.57
CA GLY A 26 -3.40 0.49 4.24
C GLY A 26 -3.79 -0.56 5.26
N VAL A 27 -4.86 -0.33 6.03
CA VAL A 27 -5.32 -1.32 7.01
C VAL A 27 -5.79 -2.62 6.33
N PRO A 28 -6.71 -2.60 5.34
CA PRO A 28 -7.06 -3.80 4.59
C PRO A 28 -5.86 -4.45 3.88
N TYR A 29 -4.95 -3.65 3.31
CA TYR A 29 -3.74 -4.17 2.68
C TYR A 29 -2.89 -4.98 3.67
N LEU A 30 -2.62 -4.45 4.87
CA LEU A 30 -1.83 -5.15 5.89
C LEU A 30 -2.52 -6.43 6.37
N VAL A 31 -3.85 -6.40 6.53
CA VAL A 31 -4.63 -7.60 6.86
C VAL A 31 -4.49 -8.67 5.79
N LEU A 32 -4.57 -8.31 4.51
CA LEU A 32 -4.40 -9.25 3.40
C LEU A 32 -2.98 -9.80 3.32
N VAL A 33 -1.96 -8.96 3.43
CA VAL A 33 -0.55 -9.39 3.47
C VAL A 33 -0.35 -10.40 4.61
N SER A 34 -0.86 -10.10 5.81
CA SER A 34 -0.78 -11.01 6.94
C SER A 34 -1.51 -12.32 6.65
N ALA A 35 -2.72 -12.29 6.12
CA ALA A 35 -3.51 -13.48 5.80
C ALA A 35 -2.83 -14.36 4.75
N VAL A 36 -2.23 -13.76 3.70
CA VAL A 36 -1.48 -14.47 2.66
C VAL A 36 -0.26 -15.17 3.25
N LEU A 37 0.54 -14.46 4.06
CA LEU A 37 1.73 -15.04 4.68
C LEU A 37 1.34 -16.13 5.71
N SER A 38 0.26 -15.93 6.47
CA SER A 38 -0.28 -16.95 7.37
C SER A 38 -0.81 -18.17 6.62
N SER A 39 -1.46 -18.01 5.47
CA SER A 39 -1.85 -19.14 4.61
C SER A 39 -0.62 -19.91 4.13
N ARG A 40 0.43 -19.21 3.69
CA ARG A 40 1.66 -19.86 3.18
C ARG A 40 2.47 -20.58 4.26
N PHE A 41 2.63 -19.97 5.43
CA PHE A 41 3.58 -20.41 6.47
C PHE A 41 2.92 -20.98 7.74
N GLY A 42 1.61 -20.81 7.91
CA GLY A 42 0.87 -21.12 9.15
C GLY A 42 0.15 -22.47 9.21
N GLY A 43 0.23 -23.31 8.16
CA GLY A 43 -0.40 -24.64 8.13
C GLY A 43 -1.86 -24.65 7.70
N SER A 44 -2.55 -25.77 7.93
CA SER A 44 -3.80 -26.31 7.30
C SER A 44 -5.09 -25.44 7.30
N PHE A 45 -5.00 -24.12 7.52
CA PHE A 45 -6.13 -23.19 7.54
C PHE A 45 -6.63 -22.75 6.15
N ASP A 46 -5.88 -23.05 5.09
CA ASP A 46 -6.26 -22.77 3.70
C ASP A 46 -5.98 -24.00 2.79
N PRO A 47 -6.81 -25.06 2.86
CA PRO A 47 -6.57 -26.33 2.14
C PRO A 47 -6.54 -26.18 0.62
N HIS A 48 -7.17 -25.12 0.11
CA HIS A 48 -7.33 -24.86 -1.32
C HIS A 48 -6.40 -23.74 -1.83
N GLY A 49 -5.70 -23.03 -0.95
CA GLY A 49 -4.86 -21.89 -1.31
C GLY A 49 -5.64 -20.65 -1.76
N TYR A 50 -6.94 -20.53 -1.45
CA TYR A 50 -7.75 -19.40 -1.91
C TYR A 50 -7.33 -18.09 -1.27
N VAL A 51 -6.96 -18.13 0.02
CA VAL A 51 -6.45 -16.94 0.71
C VAL A 51 -5.13 -16.52 0.08
N LEU A 52 -4.26 -17.48 -0.25
CA LEU A 52 -2.99 -17.23 -0.93
C LEU A 52 -3.19 -16.59 -2.31
N ILE A 53 -4.05 -17.15 -3.16
CA ILE A 53 -4.31 -16.66 -4.53
C ILE A 53 -5.01 -15.30 -4.49
N PHE A 54 -6.23 -15.24 -3.94
CA PHE A 54 -7.06 -14.05 -3.99
C PHE A 54 -6.54 -12.94 -3.07
N GLY A 55 -5.96 -13.31 -1.92
CA GLY A 55 -5.31 -12.35 -1.03
C GLY A 55 -4.09 -11.70 -1.68
N THR A 56 -3.28 -12.46 -2.44
CA THR A 56 -2.14 -11.89 -3.19
C THR A 56 -2.62 -10.89 -4.23
N MET A 57 -3.60 -11.27 -5.07
CA MET A 57 -4.13 -10.37 -6.10
C MET A 57 -4.71 -9.10 -5.50
N ALA A 58 -5.52 -9.21 -4.44
CA ALA A 58 -6.12 -8.07 -3.76
C ALA A 58 -5.05 -7.18 -3.08
N ALA A 59 -4.05 -7.78 -2.42
CA ALA A 59 -2.95 -7.04 -1.79
C ALA A 59 -2.12 -6.27 -2.82
N VAL A 60 -1.80 -6.85 -3.99
CA VAL A 60 -1.07 -6.16 -5.06
C VAL A 60 -1.85 -4.92 -5.53
N VAL A 61 -3.16 -5.05 -5.75
CA VAL A 61 -4.03 -3.95 -6.20
C VAL A 61 -4.12 -2.85 -5.13
N LEU A 62 -4.35 -3.20 -3.86
CA LEU A 62 -4.36 -2.20 -2.78
C LEU A 62 -3.00 -1.54 -2.57
N GLY A 63 -1.91 -2.31 -2.76
CA GLY A 63 -0.54 -1.81 -2.71
C GLY A 63 -0.27 -0.73 -3.75
N LEU A 64 -0.88 -0.81 -4.95
CA LEU A 64 -0.82 0.27 -5.94
C LEU A 64 -1.49 1.55 -5.44
N GLY A 65 -2.60 1.41 -4.70
CA GLY A 65 -3.21 2.54 -4.01
C GLY A 65 -2.24 3.21 -3.03
N LEU A 66 -1.56 2.42 -2.20
CA LEU A 66 -0.56 2.94 -1.25
C LEU A 66 0.64 3.58 -1.94
N LEU A 67 1.08 3.03 -3.07
CA LEU A 67 2.14 3.62 -3.90
C LEU A 67 1.80 5.06 -4.33
N VAL A 68 0.51 5.34 -4.58
CA VAL A 68 0.04 6.67 -4.97
C VAL A 68 -0.19 7.57 -3.76
N PHE A 69 -0.87 7.09 -2.71
CA PHE A 69 -1.34 7.94 -1.62
C PHE A 69 -0.30 8.21 -0.53
N VAL A 70 0.57 7.25 -0.22
CA VAL A 70 1.59 7.42 0.83
C VAL A 70 2.51 8.62 0.55
N PRO A 71 3.07 8.79 -0.67
CA PRO A 71 3.93 9.92 -0.98
C PRO A 71 3.24 11.28 -0.84
N LEU A 72 1.92 11.35 -1.05
CA LEU A 72 1.15 12.59 -0.99
C LEU A 72 0.99 13.15 0.43
N ILE A 73 1.20 12.33 1.46
CA ILE A 73 1.23 12.76 2.87
C ILE A 73 2.41 13.69 3.14
N PHE A 74 3.50 13.51 2.38
CA PHE A 74 4.73 14.27 2.56
C PHE A 74 4.64 15.66 1.91
N PRO A 75 5.38 16.66 2.45
CA PRO A 75 5.50 17.96 1.81
C PRO A 75 6.15 17.86 0.43
N SER A 76 5.77 18.76 -0.48
CA SER A 76 6.17 18.75 -1.91
C SER A 76 7.66 18.48 -2.15
N ARG A 77 8.54 19.10 -1.36
CA ARG A 77 10.01 18.94 -1.42
C ARG A 77 10.52 17.51 -1.20
N MET A 78 9.73 16.64 -0.54
CA MET A 78 10.09 15.25 -0.24
C MET A 78 9.32 14.23 -1.08
N ARG A 79 8.29 14.65 -1.83
CA ARG A 79 7.37 13.73 -2.52
C ARG A 79 8.08 12.82 -3.52
N SER A 80 9.03 13.34 -4.30
CA SER A 80 9.79 12.55 -5.28
C SER A 80 10.55 11.39 -4.62
N ARG A 81 11.22 11.66 -3.50
CA ARG A 81 11.91 10.62 -2.71
C ARG A 81 10.93 9.64 -2.10
N ALA A 82 9.79 10.13 -1.58
CA ALA A 82 8.75 9.28 -1.03
C ALA A 82 8.14 8.34 -2.10
N TYR A 83 7.92 8.82 -3.33
CA TYR A 83 7.51 7.98 -4.46
C TYR A 83 8.53 6.89 -4.77
N GLY A 84 9.83 7.22 -4.81
CA GLY A 84 10.88 6.22 -5.03
C GLY A 84 10.88 5.12 -3.96
N ILE A 85 10.78 5.50 -2.68
CA ILE A 85 10.73 4.54 -1.58
C ILE A 85 9.45 3.70 -1.65
N ALA A 86 8.30 4.32 -1.89
CA ALA A 86 7.02 3.62 -2.00
C ALA A 86 7.03 2.63 -3.18
N ALA A 87 7.64 3.00 -4.31
CA ALA A 87 7.79 2.12 -5.48
C ALA A 87 8.63 0.90 -5.14
N ILE A 88 9.80 1.09 -4.51
CA ILE A 88 10.66 -0.02 -4.08
C ILE A 88 9.93 -0.93 -3.10
N ALA A 89 9.27 -0.34 -2.08
CA ALA A 89 8.53 -1.11 -1.08
C ALA A 89 7.40 -1.91 -1.73
N TRP A 90 6.63 -1.31 -2.64
CA TRP A 90 5.56 -2.00 -3.36
C TRP A 90 6.09 -3.14 -4.23
N ILE A 91 7.18 -2.93 -4.97
CA ILE A 91 7.82 -3.97 -5.79
C ILE A 91 8.28 -5.14 -4.92
N VAL A 92 9.01 -4.85 -3.84
CA VAL A 92 9.56 -5.87 -2.94
C VAL A 92 8.46 -6.70 -2.29
N VAL A 93 7.44 -6.05 -1.73
CA VAL A 93 6.34 -6.79 -1.08
C VAL A 93 5.53 -7.56 -2.12
N SER A 94 5.19 -6.96 -3.27
CA SER A 94 4.43 -7.66 -4.31
C SER A 94 5.18 -8.86 -4.87
N ALA A 95 6.48 -8.71 -5.15
CA ALA A 95 7.32 -9.82 -5.59
C ALA A 95 7.40 -10.92 -4.52
N GLY A 96 7.50 -10.55 -3.23
CA GLY A 96 7.48 -11.49 -2.12
C GLY A 96 6.17 -12.27 -2.01
N LEU A 97 5.02 -11.61 -2.15
CA LEU A 97 3.71 -12.27 -2.15
C LEU A 97 3.53 -13.20 -3.35
N VAL A 98 3.94 -12.75 -4.54
CA VAL A 98 3.91 -13.58 -5.76
C VAL A 98 4.83 -14.79 -5.61
N ALA A 99 6.06 -14.61 -5.10
CA ALA A 99 6.96 -15.72 -4.82
C ALA A 99 6.37 -16.69 -3.80
N ALA A 100 5.75 -16.19 -2.73
CA ALA A 100 5.05 -17.01 -1.75
C ALA A 100 3.92 -17.83 -2.41
N TRP A 101 3.19 -17.26 -3.35
CA TRP A 101 2.18 -17.98 -4.12
C TRP A 101 2.78 -19.08 -5.01
N PHE A 102 3.77 -18.78 -5.84
CA PHE A 102 4.34 -19.74 -6.81
C PHE A 102 5.22 -20.83 -6.19
N THR A 103 5.61 -20.67 -4.93
CA THR A 103 6.43 -21.66 -4.20
C THR A 103 5.65 -22.43 -3.15
N ALA A 104 4.32 -22.23 -3.06
CA ALA A 104 3.44 -22.91 -2.12
C ALA A 104 3.23 -24.40 -2.42
#